data_AF-A0A949L7Q2-F1
#
_entry.id   AF-A0A949L7Q2-F1
#
_cell.length_a   1.000
_cell.length_b   1.000
_cell.length_c   1.000
_cell.angle_alpha   90.00
_cell.angle_beta   90.00
_cell.angle_gamma   90.00
#
_symmetry.space_group_name_H-M   'P 1'
#
loop_
_entity.id
_entity.type
_entity.pdbx_description
1 polymer ?
#
loop_
_entity_poly.entity_id
_entity_poly.type
_entity_poly.pdbx_seq_one_letter_code
_entity_poly.pdbx_strand_id
1 'polypeptide(L)'
;MGTFTAQILIGHDHRYGGGIIPSHTVFLSANSRPAWILKRLDLFEEGNESEFIRWIPTVNNMLDDAMLLIGVHVIKDEAVIKAAREFCKVNNLNDLELYEAFSPEDLQTLYELVRTTRIEYSIALTVFNESHIINQYKALDQYECRANVFTVTHSNYKK
;
A
#
# COMPACT_ATOMS: atom_id res chain seq x y z
N MET A 1 11.10 -9.02 16.94
CA MET A 1 10.93 -7.55 16.93
C MET A 1 10.51 -7.16 15.52
N GLY A 2 9.45 -6.38 15.34
CA GLY A 2 8.95 -5.98 14.01
C GLY A 2 9.76 -4.83 13.46
N THR A 3 10.50 -5.03 12.37
CA THR A 3 11.18 -3.93 11.68
C THR A 3 10.31 -3.41 10.55
N PHE A 4 9.93 -2.14 10.62
CA PHE A 4 9.21 -1.47 9.55
C PHE A 4 10.20 -0.81 8.60
N THR A 5 10.15 -1.15 7.31
CA THR A 5 11.16 -0.70 6.33
C THR A 5 10.59 0.14 5.20
N ALA A 6 9.27 0.31 5.17
CA ALA A 6 8.63 1.28 4.30
C ALA A 6 7.29 1.76 4.88
N GLN A 7 6.85 2.92 4.42
CA GLN A 7 5.55 3.50 4.72
C GLN A 7 4.97 4.15 3.46
N ILE A 8 3.67 4.01 3.28
CA ILE A 8 2.89 4.77 2.30
C ILE A 8 1.88 5.62 3.06
N LEU A 9 2.00 6.95 2.98
CA LEU A 9 1.01 7.89 3.50
C LEU A 9 0.03 8.27 2.38
N ILE A 10 -1.27 8.19 2.66
CA ILE A 10 -2.33 8.35 1.66
C ILE A 10 -3.33 9.40 2.14
N GLY A 11 -3.76 10.28 1.25
CA GLY A 11 -4.63 11.39 1.61
C GLY A 11 -4.96 12.28 0.42
N HIS A 12 -5.70 13.34 0.67
CA HIS A 12 -6.05 14.31 -0.36
C HIS A 12 -4.98 15.40 -0.44
N ASP A 13 -4.85 16.04 -1.61
CA ASP A 13 -4.01 17.23 -1.70
C ASP A 13 -4.57 18.38 -0.88
N HIS A 14 -3.67 19.08 -0.20
CA HIS A 14 -4.03 20.33 0.45
C HIS A 14 -4.34 21.40 -0.60
N ARG A 15 -5.55 21.99 -0.54
CA ARG A 15 -6.05 22.97 -1.53
C ARG A 15 -5.16 24.20 -1.70
N TYR A 16 -4.39 24.56 -0.67
CA TYR A 16 -3.48 25.71 -0.70
C TYR A 16 -2.01 25.31 -0.99
N GLY A 17 -1.79 24.05 -1.38
CA GLY A 17 -0.53 23.52 -1.91
C GLY A 17 0.43 22.94 -0.89
N GLY A 18 1.36 22.11 -1.39
CA GLY A 18 2.60 21.71 -0.72
C GLY A 18 2.53 20.54 0.27
N GLY A 19 1.36 19.94 0.51
CA GLY A 19 1.21 18.88 1.50
C GLY A 19 0.01 17.98 1.27
N ILE A 20 -0.09 16.96 2.13
CA ILE A 20 -1.14 15.94 2.11
C ILE A 20 -2.05 16.11 3.32
N ILE A 21 -3.36 15.96 3.13
CA ILE A 21 -4.36 15.80 4.20
C ILE A 21 -4.52 14.30 4.39
N PRO A 22 -3.79 13.68 5.34
CA PRO A 22 -3.69 12.24 5.42
C PRO A 22 -5.00 11.63 5.94
N SER A 23 -5.30 10.43 5.45
CA SER A 23 -6.47 9.64 5.83
C SER A 23 -6.11 8.21 6.18
N HIS A 24 -5.05 7.68 5.55
CA HIS A 24 -4.59 6.31 5.74
C HIS A 24 -3.07 6.24 5.70
N THR A 25 -2.54 5.18 6.28
CA THR A 25 -1.13 4.81 6.16
C THR A 25 -1.00 3.31 5.96
N VAL A 26 -0.07 2.88 5.11
CA VAL A 26 0.31 1.48 4.93
C VAL A 26 1.74 1.31 5.42
N PHE A 27 2.00 0.33 6.26
CA PHE A 27 3.34 0.02 6.76
C PHE A 27 3.83 -1.30 6.20
N LEU A 28 5.09 -1.36 5.78
CA LEU A 28 5.77 -2.61 5.43
C LEU A 28 6.54 -3.11 6.65
N SER A 29 6.06 -4.18 7.27
CA SER A 29 6.83 -4.98 8.21
C SER A 29 7.71 -5.95 7.42
N ALA A 30 9.03 -5.90 7.57
CA ALA A 30 10.00 -6.70 6.81
C ALA A 30 10.78 -7.67 7.71
N ASN A 31 10.04 -8.59 8.34
CA ASN A 31 10.61 -9.71 9.08
C ASN A 31 10.64 -10.99 8.22
N SER A 32 10.84 -12.15 8.82
CA SER A 32 10.77 -13.47 8.15
C SER A 32 9.47 -13.71 7.37
N ARG A 33 8.39 -13.01 7.71
CA ARG A 33 7.15 -12.94 6.93
C ARG A 33 6.80 -11.47 6.70
N PRO A 34 7.03 -10.92 5.50
CA PRO A 34 6.73 -9.52 5.22
C PRO A 34 5.21 -9.31 5.27
N ALA A 35 4.78 -8.10 5.62
CA ALA A 35 3.37 -7.75 5.64
C ALA A 35 3.15 -6.26 5.39
N TRP A 36 2.19 -5.96 4.51
CA TRP A 36 1.56 -4.66 4.42
C TRP A 36 0.47 -4.56 5.46
N ILE A 37 0.50 -3.51 6.28
CA ILE A 37 -0.48 -3.26 7.32
C ILE A 37 -1.10 -1.89 7.05
N LEU A 38 -2.37 -1.88 6.68
CA LEU A 38 -3.13 -0.66 6.45
C LEU A 38 -3.78 -0.20 7.76
N LYS A 39 -3.68 1.09 8.03
CA LYS A 39 -4.35 1.75 9.15
C LYS A 39 -5.02 3.02 8.66
N ARG A 40 -6.19 3.29 9.22
CA ARG A 40 -6.82 4.61 9.13
C ARG A 40 -6.11 5.57 10.07
N LEU A 41 -5.98 6.82 9.65
CA LEU A 41 -5.42 7.90 10.45
C LEU A 41 -6.56 8.81 10.90
N ASP A 42 -6.98 8.64 12.15
CA ASP A 42 -7.92 9.58 12.77
C ASP A 42 -7.11 10.68 13.49
N LEU A 43 -6.64 11.67 12.73
CA LEU A 43 -5.83 12.77 13.27
C LEU A 43 -6.65 13.85 13.99
N PHE A 44 -7.97 13.88 13.76
CA PHE A 44 -8.85 14.97 14.22
C PHE A 44 -10.11 14.49 14.93
N GLU A 45 -10.35 13.17 15.01
CA GLU A 45 -11.51 12.57 15.68
C GLU A 45 -11.02 11.43 16.58
N GLU A 46 -11.40 11.41 17.85
CA GLU A 46 -11.10 10.29 18.74
C GLU A 46 -12.22 9.24 18.62
N GLY A 47 -11.86 7.99 18.30
CA GLY A 47 -12.66 6.84 18.74
C GLY A 47 -13.30 5.94 17.69
N ASN A 48 -12.69 5.70 16.52
CA ASN A 48 -13.05 4.53 15.72
C ASN A 48 -12.05 3.39 15.91
N GLU A 49 -12.55 2.21 16.27
CA GLU A 49 -11.80 0.97 16.09
C GLU A 49 -11.55 0.80 14.59
N SER A 50 -10.32 1.05 14.12
CA SER A 50 -9.99 0.86 12.72
C SER A 50 -9.96 -0.64 12.41
N GLU A 51 -10.64 -1.07 11.34
CA GLU A 51 -10.52 -2.44 10.84
C GLU A 51 -9.04 -2.82 10.64
N PHE A 52 -8.65 -3.96 11.18
CA PHE A 52 -7.30 -4.49 11.01
C PHE A 52 -7.16 -5.11 9.62
N ILE A 53 -6.37 -4.47 8.75
CA ILE A 53 -6.12 -4.93 7.39
C ILE A 53 -4.63 -5.24 7.24
N ARG A 54 -4.31 -6.48 6.89
CA ARG A 54 -2.95 -6.98 6.73
C ARG A 54 -2.84 -7.94 5.55
N TRP A 55 -1.98 -7.63 4.59
CA TRP A 55 -1.68 -8.53 3.47
C TRP A 55 -0.22 -8.98 3.51
N ILE A 56 0.02 -10.28 3.39
CA ILE A 56 1.36 -10.83 3.17
C ILE A 56 1.63 -10.78 1.66
N PRO A 57 2.57 -9.93 1.21
CA PRO A 57 2.77 -9.68 -0.20
C PRO A 57 3.56 -10.79 -0.88
N THR A 58 3.48 -10.80 -2.20
CA THR A 58 4.45 -11.49 -3.06
C THR A 58 5.80 -10.77 -3.02
N VAL A 59 6.88 -11.52 -3.19
CA VAL A 59 8.25 -10.95 -3.10
C VAL A 59 8.56 -10.06 -4.31
N ASN A 60 8.11 -10.48 -5.50
CA ASN A 60 8.49 -9.83 -6.76
C ASN A 60 7.66 -8.59 -7.07
N ASN A 61 6.40 -8.53 -6.60
CA ASN A 61 5.45 -7.45 -6.92
C ASN A 61 4.96 -6.75 -5.64
N MET A 62 5.81 -6.67 -4.63
CA MET A 62 5.44 -6.20 -3.29
C MET A 62 4.84 -4.78 -3.31
N LEU A 63 5.30 -3.89 -4.19
CA LEU A 63 4.69 -2.57 -4.33
C LEU A 63 3.35 -2.59 -5.08
N ASP A 64 3.22 -3.39 -6.15
CA ASP A 64 1.93 -3.58 -6.84
C ASP A 64 0.88 -4.19 -5.88
N ASP A 65 1.30 -5.10 -5.00
CA ASP A 65 0.47 -5.67 -3.94
C ASP A 65 -0.03 -4.59 -2.97
N ALA A 66 0.82 -3.60 -2.65
CA ALA A 66 0.43 -2.47 -1.83
C ALA A 66 -0.59 -1.59 -2.56
N MET A 67 -0.39 -1.35 -3.85
CA MET A 67 -1.32 -0.57 -4.67
C MET A 67 -2.66 -1.29 -4.83
N LEU A 68 -2.68 -2.61 -4.96
CA LEU A 68 -3.90 -3.41 -4.96
C LEU A 68 -4.63 -3.33 -3.61
N LEU A 69 -3.89 -3.43 -2.50
CA LEU A 69 -4.45 -3.22 -1.17
C LEU A 69 -5.12 -1.84 -1.06
N ILE A 70 -4.48 -0.79 -1.59
CA ILE A 70 -5.02 0.59 -1.62
C ILE A 70 -6.27 0.66 -2.51
N GLY A 71 -6.24 0.03 -3.68
CA GLY A 71 -7.37 -0.09 -4.60
C GLY A 71 -8.62 -0.68 -3.93
N VAL A 72 -8.44 -1.78 -3.20
CA VAL A 72 -9.53 -2.50 -2.52
C VAL A 72 -10.05 -1.75 -1.31
N HIS A 73 -9.16 -1.24 -0.45
CA HIS A 73 -9.55 -0.81 0.90
C HIS A 73 -9.62 0.72 1.09
N VAL A 74 -8.88 1.48 0.30
CA VAL A 74 -8.82 2.94 0.42
C VAL A 74 -9.62 3.62 -0.68
N ILE A 75 -9.28 3.33 -1.95
CA ILE A 75 -10.00 3.85 -3.12
C ILE A 75 -11.39 3.23 -3.19
N LYS A 76 -11.49 1.95 -2.81
CA LYS A 76 -12.72 1.15 -2.85
C LYS A 76 -13.33 1.12 -4.25
N ASP A 77 -12.48 0.92 -5.26
CA ASP A 77 -12.93 0.79 -6.64
C ASP A 77 -13.80 -0.46 -6.81
N GLU A 78 -15.02 -0.29 -7.31
CA GLU A 78 -16.01 -1.37 -7.39
C GLU A 78 -15.57 -2.50 -8.32
N ALA A 79 -14.90 -2.18 -9.43
CA ALA A 79 -14.43 -3.17 -10.39
C ALA A 79 -13.29 -4.00 -9.79
N VAL A 80 -12.35 -3.34 -9.12
CA VAL A 80 -11.24 -4.00 -8.41
C VAL A 80 -11.78 -4.89 -7.29
N ILE A 81 -12.70 -4.39 -6.44
CA ILE A 81 -13.29 -5.18 -5.35
C ILE A 81 -14.04 -6.40 -5.89
N LYS A 82 -14.84 -6.22 -6.94
CA LYS A 82 -15.61 -7.31 -7.53
C LYS A 82 -14.68 -8.40 -8.07
N ALA A 83 -13.69 -8.03 -8.88
CA ALA A 83 -12.71 -8.97 -9.42
C ALA A 83 -11.92 -9.67 -8.28
N ALA A 84 -11.49 -8.91 -7.27
CA ALA A 84 -10.78 -9.48 -6.13
C ALA A 84 -11.64 -10.53 -5.40
N ARG A 85 -12.94 -10.27 -5.19
CA ARG A 85 -13.85 -11.24 -4.57
C ARG A 85 -14.12 -12.47 -5.44
N GLU A 86 -14.17 -12.30 -6.75
CA GLU A 86 -14.38 -13.40 -7.70
C GLU A 86 -13.16 -14.33 -7.79
N PHE A 87 -11.95 -13.77 -7.76
CA PHE A 87 -10.70 -14.53 -7.88
C PHE A 87 -10.17 -15.09 -6.54
N CYS A 88 -10.54 -14.45 -5.42
CA CYS A 88 -9.99 -14.81 -4.11
C CYS A 88 -10.48 -16.17 -3.65
N LYS A 89 -9.54 -17.06 -3.33
CA LYS A 89 -9.80 -18.41 -2.81
C LYS A 89 -10.23 -18.42 -1.34
N VAL A 90 -10.10 -17.29 -0.65
CA VAL A 90 -10.48 -17.13 0.77
C VAL A 90 -11.59 -16.09 0.93
N ASN A 91 -12.44 -16.25 1.94
CA ASN A 91 -13.61 -15.39 2.12
C ASN A 91 -13.33 -14.04 2.82
N ASN A 92 -12.06 -13.71 3.07
CA ASN A 92 -11.66 -12.51 3.80
C ASN A 92 -10.62 -11.71 3.02
N LEU A 93 -10.98 -10.48 2.63
CA LEU A 93 -10.05 -9.54 1.97
C LEU A 93 -9.26 -8.67 2.94
N ASN A 94 -9.50 -8.76 4.25
CA ASN A 94 -8.82 -7.92 5.24
C ASN A 94 -7.50 -8.54 5.71
N ASP A 95 -7.44 -9.85 5.88
CA ASP A 95 -6.22 -10.56 6.30
C ASP A 95 -5.95 -11.76 5.39
N LEU A 96 -4.91 -11.66 4.56
CA LEU A 96 -4.62 -12.67 3.55
C LEU A 96 -3.14 -12.76 3.19
N GLU A 97 -2.76 -13.93 2.68
CA GLU A 97 -1.49 -14.16 2.01
C GLU A 97 -1.71 -14.29 0.51
N LEU A 98 -1.09 -13.41 -0.28
CA LEU A 98 -1.42 -13.29 -1.70
C LEU A 98 -1.09 -14.56 -2.49
N TYR A 99 0.00 -15.27 -2.12
CA TYR A 99 0.36 -16.54 -2.74
C TYR A 99 -0.70 -17.64 -2.53
N GLU A 100 -1.45 -17.59 -1.43
CA GLU A 100 -2.50 -18.56 -1.13
C GLU A 100 -3.86 -18.10 -1.68
N ALA A 101 -4.14 -16.80 -1.62
CA ALA A 101 -5.43 -16.22 -1.97
C ALA A 101 -5.67 -16.14 -3.48
N PHE A 102 -4.63 -15.95 -4.29
CA PHE A 102 -4.74 -15.68 -5.74
C PHE A 102 -3.76 -16.51 -6.55
N SER A 103 -4.05 -16.78 -7.83
CA SER A 103 -3.03 -17.23 -8.77
C SER A 103 -2.20 -16.03 -9.29
N PRO A 104 -0.99 -16.26 -9.83
CA PRO A 104 -0.20 -15.19 -10.46
C PRO A 104 -0.96 -14.46 -11.58
N GLU A 105 -1.77 -15.19 -12.36
CA GLU A 105 -2.57 -14.65 -13.45
C GLU A 105 -3.71 -13.76 -12.93
N ASP A 106 -4.35 -14.15 -11.82
CA ASP A 106 -5.38 -13.34 -11.15
C ASP A 106 -4.77 -12.04 -10.63
N LEU A 107 -3.62 -12.12 -9.96
CA LEU A 107 -2.91 -10.95 -9.44
C LEU A 107 -2.54 -9.98 -10.55
N GLN A 108 -2.00 -10.49 -11.66
CA GLN A 108 -1.67 -9.66 -12.82
C GLN A 108 -2.90 -8.90 -13.34
N THR A 109 -4.04 -9.59 -13.46
CA THR A 109 -5.31 -8.97 -13.87
C THR A 109 -5.76 -7.89 -12.89
N LEU A 110 -5.64 -8.15 -11.59
CA LEU A 110 -5.99 -7.18 -10.53
C LEU A 110 -5.07 -5.95 -10.56
N TYR A 111 -3.76 -6.13 -10.77
CA TYR A 111 -2.84 -4.99 -10.90
C TYR A 111 -3.21 -4.12 -12.09
N GLU A 112 -3.53 -4.72 -13.23
CA GLU A 112 -3.95 -4.00 -14.44
C GLU A 112 -5.22 -3.19 -14.21
N LEU A 113 -6.22 -3.75 -13.51
CA LEU A 113 -7.42 -3.02 -13.13
C LEU A 113 -7.07 -1.77 -12.31
N VAL A 114 -6.24 -1.92 -11.27
CA VAL A 114 -5.84 -0.78 -10.42
C VAL A 114 -5.06 0.27 -11.21
N ARG A 115 -4.21 -0.15 -12.16
CA ARG A 115 -3.45 0.78 -13.04
C ARG A 115 -4.36 1.60 -13.95
N THR A 116 -5.52 1.05 -14.33
CA THR A 116 -6.54 1.76 -15.12
C THR A 116 -7.48 2.63 -14.28
N THR A 117 -7.49 2.48 -12.95
CA THR A 117 -8.26 3.32 -12.03
C THR A 117 -7.52 4.63 -11.79
N ARG A 118 -8.21 5.76 -12.00
CA ARG A 118 -7.68 7.08 -11.63
C ARG A 118 -7.68 7.24 -10.11
N ILE A 119 -6.50 7.41 -9.52
CA ILE A 119 -6.34 7.54 -8.07
C ILE A 119 -6.37 9.03 -7.70
N GLU A 120 -7.49 9.48 -7.13
CA GLU A 120 -7.67 10.87 -6.69
C GLU A 120 -6.98 11.19 -5.34
N TYR A 121 -6.25 10.24 -4.79
CA TYR A 121 -5.42 10.40 -3.61
C TYR A 121 -3.98 10.74 -3.98
N SER A 122 -3.35 11.54 -3.13
CA SER A 122 -1.91 11.73 -3.10
C SER A 122 -1.27 10.65 -2.24
N ILE A 123 -0.12 10.20 -2.71
CA ILE A 123 0.66 9.10 -2.15
C ILE A 123 2.05 9.63 -1.81
N ALA A 124 2.51 9.40 -0.59
CA ALA A 124 3.89 9.62 -0.18
C ALA A 124 4.50 8.30 0.26
N LEU A 125 5.43 7.78 -0.55
CA LEU A 125 6.15 6.54 -0.30
C LEU A 125 7.51 6.86 0.33
N THR A 126 7.73 6.39 1.55
CA THR A 126 9.03 6.44 2.24
C THR A 126 9.62 5.05 2.30
N VAL A 127 10.86 4.89 1.82
CA VAL A 127 11.55 3.60 1.77
C VAL A 127 12.91 3.72 2.46
N PHE A 128 13.17 2.84 3.43
CA PHE A 128 14.48 2.75 4.07
C PHE A 128 15.46 1.97 3.19
N ASN A 129 16.76 2.28 3.29
CA ASN A 129 17.81 1.75 2.40
C ASN A 129 17.85 0.22 2.26
N GLU A 130 17.50 -0.53 3.31
CA GLU A 130 17.54 -2.00 3.33
C GLU A 130 16.17 -2.63 3.05
N SER A 131 15.18 -1.84 2.63
CA SER A 131 13.85 -2.37 2.32
C SER A 131 13.87 -3.17 1.01
N HIS A 132 13.14 -4.29 0.98
CA HIS A 132 12.95 -5.11 -0.22
C HIS A 132 12.34 -4.33 -1.40
N ILE A 133 11.60 -3.27 -1.14
CA ILE A 133 10.95 -2.46 -2.18
C ILE A 133 11.80 -1.30 -2.68
N ILE A 134 13.04 -1.13 -2.22
CA ILE A 134 13.93 -0.03 -2.63
C ILE A 134 14.19 0.00 -4.13
N ASN A 135 14.07 -1.14 -4.81
CA ASN A 135 14.20 -1.24 -6.27
C ASN A 135 12.85 -1.34 -7.01
N GLN A 136 11.73 -1.31 -6.27
CA GLN A 136 10.39 -1.50 -6.82
C GLN A 136 9.60 -0.19 -6.96
N TYR A 137 10.07 0.94 -6.40
CA TYR A 137 9.31 2.21 -6.40
C TYR A 137 8.89 2.70 -7.79
N LYS A 138 9.61 2.30 -8.86
CA LYS A 138 9.26 2.62 -10.26
C LYS A 138 7.96 1.97 -10.73
N ALA A 139 7.45 0.95 -10.03
CA ALA A 139 6.13 0.39 -10.32
C ALA A 139 5.03 1.48 -10.22
N LEU A 140 5.22 2.50 -9.37
CA LEU A 140 4.30 3.63 -9.25
C LEU A 140 4.13 4.42 -10.55
N ASP A 141 5.11 4.41 -11.46
CA ASP A 141 5.04 5.11 -12.75
C ASP A 141 3.92 4.53 -13.65
N GLN A 142 3.43 3.33 -13.34
CA GLN A 142 2.37 2.65 -14.08
C GLN A 142 0.96 3.01 -13.57
N TYR A 143 0.86 3.76 -12.48
CA TYR A 143 -0.42 4.11 -11.85
C TYR A 143 -0.75 5.59 -12.10
N GLU A 144 -1.98 5.88 -12.49
CA GLU A 144 -2.47 7.25 -12.63
C GLU A 144 -2.75 7.89 -11.26
N CYS A 145 -1.68 8.30 -10.57
CA CYS A 145 -1.73 8.87 -9.23
C CYS A 145 -0.68 9.98 -9.02
N ARG A 146 -0.84 10.74 -7.94
CA ARG A 146 0.18 11.72 -7.50
C ARG A 146 1.07 11.06 -6.45
N ALA A 147 2.25 10.60 -6.85
CA ALA A 147 3.19 9.94 -5.96
C ALA A 147 4.43 10.81 -5.68
N ASN A 148 4.80 10.91 -4.40
CA ASN A 148 6.08 11.43 -3.95
C ASN A 148 6.89 10.29 -3.33
N VAL A 149 8.12 10.07 -3.81
CA VAL A 149 8.99 8.97 -3.35
C VAL A 149 10.19 9.53 -2.59
N PHE A 150 10.40 9.05 -1.37
CA PHE A 150 11.45 9.48 -0.45
C PHE A 150 12.36 8.30 -0.08
N THR A 151 13.63 8.40 -0.48
CA THR A 151 14.65 7.36 -0.26
C THR A 151 15.91 7.88 0.42
N VAL A 152 15.98 9.18 0.73
CA VAL A 152 17.17 9.80 1.30
C VAL A 152 17.25 9.49 2.79
N THR A 153 18.37 8.89 3.22
CA THR A 153 18.69 8.66 4.63
C THR A 153 19.77 9.64 5.09
N HIS A 154 19.48 10.41 6.15
CA HIS A 154 20.47 11.25 6.83
C HIS A 154 20.91 10.58 8.14
N SER A 155 22.22 10.38 8.33
CA SER A 155 22.78 9.83 9.57
C SER A 155 23.86 10.75 10.14
N ASN A 156 23.71 11.14 11.41
CA ASN A 156 24.64 12.00 12.15
C ASN A 156 25.33 11.25 13.30
N TYR A 157 25.32 9.92 13.30
CA TYR A 157 25.99 9.16 14.33
C TYR A 157 27.50 9.44 14.29
N LYS A 158 28.02 10.03 15.36
CA LYS A 158 29.46 9.98 15.64
C LYS A 158 29.75 8.54 16.05
N LYS A 159 30.59 7.85 15.28
CA LYS A 159 31.09 6.51 15.62
C LYS A 159 31.77 6.53 16.99
#